data_AF-A0A4R0HWS9-F1
#
_entry.id   AF-A0A4R0HWS9-F1
#
_cell.length_a   1.000
_cell.length_b   1.000
_cell.length_c   1.000
_cell.angle_alpha   90.00
_cell.angle_beta   90.00
_cell.angle_gamma   90.00
#
_symmetry.space_group_name_H-M   'P 1'
#
loop_
_entity.id
_entity.type
_entity.pdbx_description
1 polymer ?
#
loop_
_entity_poly.entity_id
_entity_poly.type
_entity_poly.pdbx_seq_one_letter_code
_entity_poly.pdbx_strand_id
1 'polypeptide(L)'
;MAAELLESQTYLPEEQEQLATVASFLSAHEGKTGERPEPRYFLAGAEEHDQIELPEALHKVLVQAVAALTAGKAVTISPTVPKLTTQQAADLLGVSRPTVVRLTDSGDLPFERVGSRRKILLKDLLAYREARRQRQYQAIADTSLDVSDDEDPAAVNERLKRIRRQRAEQRRQAAGL
;
A
#
# COMPACT_ATOMS: atom_id res chain seq x y z
N MET A 1 -25.26 1.34 -5.36
CA MET A 1 -24.71 0.66 -4.19
C MET A 1 -24.57 -0.81 -4.57
N ALA A 2 -23.34 -1.23 -4.84
CA ALA A 2 -23.02 -2.53 -5.42
C ALA A 2 -22.15 -3.29 -4.43
N ALA A 3 -22.73 -4.33 -3.83
CA ALA A 3 -22.03 -5.38 -3.13
C ALA A 3 -22.44 -6.69 -3.82
N GLU A 4 -21.93 -6.92 -5.03
CA GLU A 4 -21.99 -8.24 -5.66
C GLU A 4 -20.95 -9.12 -5.00
N LEU A 5 -21.44 -9.87 -4.01
CA LEU A 5 -20.75 -10.95 -3.33
C LEU A 5 -20.40 -12.04 -4.34
N LEU A 6 -19.13 -12.45 -4.32
CA LEU A 6 -18.55 -13.65 -4.93
C LEU A 6 -19.55 -14.80 -5.10
N GLU A 7 -19.98 -15.10 -6.33
CA GLU A 7 -20.66 -16.35 -6.63
C GLU A 7 -19.64 -17.49 -6.82
N SER A 8 -19.81 -18.53 -6.01
CA SER A 8 -19.12 -19.81 -6.09
C SER A 8 -19.57 -20.59 -7.32
N GLN A 9 -18.66 -20.84 -8.28
CA GLN A 9 -18.91 -21.82 -9.34
C GLN A 9 -18.51 -23.22 -8.88
N THR A 10 -19.41 -24.18 -9.12
CA THR A 10 -19.18 -25.62 -8.89
C THR A 10 -18.72 -26.25 -10.20
N TYR A 11 -17.50 -26.78 -10.23
CA TYR A 11 -16.94 -27.46 -11.40
C TYR A 11 -17.09 -28.99 -11.25
N LEU A 12 -17.52 -29.65 -12.32
CA LEU A 12 -17.71 -31.11 -12.38
C LEU A 12 -16.41 -31.81 -12.80
N PRO A 13 -16.08 -32.99 -12.22
CA PRO A 13 -14.80 -33.64 -12.44
C PRO A 13 -14.85 -34.53 -13.68
N GLU A 14 -14.69 -33.94 -14.88
CA GLU A 14 -14.65 -34.72 -16.13
C GLU A 14 -13.28 -35.41 -16.35
N GLU A 15 -12.22 -34.96 -15.66
CA GLU A 15 -10.85 -35.45 -15.84
C GLU A 15 -10.28 -36.10 -14.57
N GLN A 16 -10.93 -37.16 -14.10
CA GLN A 16 -10.62 -37.81 -12.82
C GLN A 16 -9.16 -38.30 -12.69
N GLU A 17 -8.51 -38.74 -13.77
CA GLU A 17 -7.09 -39.18 -13.73
C GLU A 17 -6.09 -38.03 -13.59
N GLN A 18 -6.35 -36.90 -14.27
CA GLN A 18 -5.51 -35.70 -14.14
C GLN A 18 -5.71 -35.05 -12.76
N LEU A 19 -6.96 -35.00 -12.29
CA LEU A 19 -7.29 -34.55 -10.93
C LEU A 19 -6.66 -35.44 -9.87
N ALA A 20 -6.60 -36.77 -10.08
CA ALA A 20 -5.94 -37.70 -9.16
C ALA A 20 -4.41 -37.49 -9.12
N THR A 21 -3.80 -37.12 -10.25
CA THR A 21 -2.36 -36.80 -10.34
C THR A 21 -2.04 -35.51 -9.60
N VAL A 22 -2.84 -34.46 -9.81
CA VAL A 22 -2.72 -33.19 -9.10
C VAL A 22 -3.00 -33.35 -7.61
N ALA A 23 -4.03 -34.10 -7.23
CA ALA A 23 -4.36 -34.39 -5.83
C ALA A 23 -3.26 -35.22 -5.14
N SER A 24 -2.67 -36.19 -5.85
CA SER A 24 -1.54 -36.99 -5.33
C SER A 24 -0.29 -36.14 -5.15
N PHE A 25 -0.02 -35.22 -6.08
CA PHE A 25 1.07 -34.26 -5.98
C PHE A 25 0.90 -33.33 -4.76
N LEU A 26 -0.29 -32.77 -4.57
CA LEU A 26 -0.61 -31.91 -3.42
C LEU A 26 -0.54 -32.69 -2.09
N SER A 27 -1.14 -33.90 -2.04
CA SER A 27 -1.15 -34.73 -0.82
C SER A 27 0.23 -35.26 -0.43
N ALA A 28 1.09 -35.61 -1.41
CA ALA A 28 2.47 -36.03 -1.18
C ALA A 28 3.36 -34.88 -0.67
N HIS A 29 2.97 -33.62 -0.90
CA HIS A 29 3.62 -32.43 -0.36
C HIS A 29 3.03 -31.95 0.96
N GLU A 30 1.72 -32.13 1.20
CA GLU A 30 1.08 -31.80 2.48
C GLU A 30 1.55 -32.71 3.64
N GLY A 31 1.73 -34.01 3.38
CA GLY A 31 2.13 -34.98 4.40
C GLY A 31 3.57 -34.83 4.92
N LYS A 32 4.40 -33.98 4.31
CA LYS A 32 5.81 -33.79 4.71
C LYS A 32 6.11 -32.45 5.40
N THR A 33 5.23 -31.45 5.32
CA THR A 33 5.62 -30.10 5.74
C THR A 33 4.56 -29.29 6.51
N GLY A 34 3.28 -29.67 6.54
CA GLY A 34 2.26 -29.00 7.39
C GLY A 34 2.00 -27.50 7.09
N GLU A 35 2.71 -26.89 6.15
CA GLU A 35 2.56 -25.52 5.69
C GLU A 35 1.92 -25.50 4.31
N ARG A 36 0.96 -24.58 4.10
CA ARG A 36 0.45 -24.27 2.76
C ARG A 36 1.66 -23.97 1.87
N PRO A 37 1.81 -24.62 0.70
CA PRO A 37 2.96 -24.37 -0.15
C PRO A 37 2.99 -22.88 -0.49
N GLU A 38 4.14 -22.24 -0.27
CA GLU A 38 4.33 -20.86 -0.68
C GLU A 38 4.10 -20.76 -2.19
N PRO A 39 3.28 -19.81 -2.65
CA PRO A 39 2.99 -19.67 -4.07
C PRO A 39 4.28 -19.32 -4.83
N ARG A 40 4.62 -20.16 -5.81
CA ARG A 40 5.76 -19.94 -6.71
C ARG A 40 5.27 -19.34 -8.01
N TYR A 41 5.89 -18.25 -8.43
CA TYR A 41 5.55 -17.54 -9.66
C TYR A 41 6.62 -17.79 -10.70
N PHE A 42 6.25 -17.99 -11.96
CA PHE A 42 7.20 -18.24 -13.04
C PHE A 42 6.95 -17.28 -14.21
N LEU A 43 8.02 -16.81 -14.83
CA LEU A 43 7.98 -16.21 -16.16
C LEU A 43 8.43 -17.27 -17.15
N ALA A 44 7.53 -17.64 -18.06
CA ALA A 44 7.83 -18.55 -19.16
C ALA A 44 8.32 -17.75 -20.38
N GLY A 45 9.38 -18.27 -21.01
CA GLY A 45 9.91 -17.83 -22.29
C GLY A 45 9.36 -18.67 -23.45
N ALA A 46 10.09 -18.71 -24.55
CA ALA A 46 9.59 -19.26 -25.81
C ALA A 46 9.70 -20.79 -25.91
N GLU A 47 10.59 -21.41 -25.14
CA GLU A 47 10.79 -22.87 -25.14
C GLU A 47 10.07 -23.53 -23.96
N GLU A 48 9.73 -24.81 -24.10
CA GLU A 48 8.95 -25.59 -23.11
C GLU A 48 9.58 -25.63 -21.71
N HIS A 49 10.90 -25.44 -21.61
CA HIS A 49 11.65 -25.44 -20.36
C HIS A 49 12.30 -24.08 -20.04
N ASP A 50 12.04 -23.05 -20.85
CA ASP A 50 12.55 -21.70 -20.60
C ASP A 50 11.62 -21.03 -19.59
N GLN A 51 11.88 -21.24 -18.30
CA GLN A 51 11.11 -20.61 -17.23
C GLN A 51 12.02 -20.17 -16.08
N ILE A 52 11.75 -18.98 -15.56
CA ILE A 52 12.45 -18.42 -14.41
C ILE A 52 11.48 -18.11 -13.29
N GLU A 53 11.85 -18.53 -12.06
CA GLU A 53 11.07 -18.21 -10.88
C GLU A 53 11.14 -16.71 -10.56
N LEU A 54 9.98 -16.09 -10.40
CA LEU A 54 9.83 -14.68 -10.07
C LEU A 54 9.71 -14.50 -8.56
N PRO A 55 10.51 -13.59 -7.96
CA PRO A 55 10.26 -13.15 -6.59
C PRO A 55 8.86 -12.57 -6.43
N GLU A 56 8.23 -12.79 -5.28
CA GLU A 56 6.87 -12.29 -4.98
C GLU A 56 6.73 -10.77 -5.23
N ALA A 57 7.79 -9.99 -4.91
CA ALA A 57 7.82 -8.56 -5.14
C ALA A 57 7.65 -8.19 -6.63
N LEU A 58 8.26 -8.95 -7.55
CA LEU A 58 8.18 -8.71 -8.99
C LEU A 58 6.82 -9.14 -9.53
N HIS A 59 6.27 -10.25 -9.03
CA HIS A 59 4.90 -10.66 -9.32
C HIS A 59 3.88 -9.56 -8.94
N LYS A 60 4.00 -8.97 -7.74
CA LYS A 60 3.13 -7.85 -7.30
C LYS A 60 3.19 -6.65 -8.24
N VAL A 61 4.38 -6.31 -8.76
CA VAL A 61 4.53 -5.22 -9.76
C VAL A 61 3.76 -5.55 -11.04
N LEU A 62 3.86 -6.78 -11.54
CA LEU A 62 3.14 -7.22 -12.74
C LEU A 62 1.63 -7.18 -12.53
N VAL A 63 1.12 -7.67 -11.40
CA VAL A 63 -0.31 -7.62 -11.07
C VAL A 63 -0.83 -6.19 -11.06
N GLN A 64 -0.10 -5.25 -10.44
CA GLN A 64 -0.48 -3.83 -10.41
C GLN A 64 -0.43 -3.19 -11.81
N ALA A 65 0.57 -3.52 -12.61
CA ALA A 65 0.69 -3.03 -13.98
C ALA A 65 -0.48 -3.52 -14.85
N VAL A 66 -0.81 -4.81 -14.79
CA VAL A 66 -1.96 -5.39 -15.50
C VAL A 66 -3.25 -4.70 -15.09
N ALA A 67 -3.51 -4.54 -13.79
CA ALA A 67 -4.72 -3.88 -13.30
C ALA A 67 -4.86 -2.43 -13.80
N ALA A 68 -3.75 -1.69 -13.86
CA ALA A 68 -3.74 -0.32 -14.40
C ALA A 68 -4.01 -0.29 -15.92
N LEU A 69 -3.37 -1.20 -16.68
CA LEU A 69 -3.55 -1.30 -18.13
C LEU A 69 -4.97 -1.72 -18.50
N THR A 70 -5.56 -2.69 -17.80
CA THR A 70 -6.95 -3.10 -18.00
C THR A 70 -7.95 -1.98 -17.68
N ALA A 71 -7.55 -1.03 -16.83
CA ALA A 71 -8.32 0.18 -16.53
C ALA A 71 -8.05 1.34 -17.53
N GLY A 72 -7.35 1.08 -18.64
CA GLY A 72 -7.03 2.07 -19.67
C GLY A 72 -5.98 3.10 -19.26
N LYS A 73 -5.22 2.85 -18.19
CA LYS A 73 -4.18 3.77 -17.70
C LYS A 73 -2.81 3.38 -18.27
N ALA A 74 -2.01 4.38 -18.63
CA ALA A 74 -0.61 4.16 -18.99
C ALA A 74 0.21 3.77 -17.75
N VAL A 75 1.16 2.85 -17.91
CA VAL A 75 2.10 2.42 -16.87
C VAL A 75 3.52 2.81 -17.29
N THR A 76 4.28 3.41 -16.38
CA THR A 76 5.70 3.75 -16.58
C THR A 76 6.53 3.09 -15.51
N ILE A 77 7.53 2.30 -15.90
CA ILE A 77 8.54 1.72 -15.00
C ILE A 77 9.82 2.52 -15.17
N SER A 78 10.27 3.18 -14.11
CA SER A 78 11.52 3.95 -14.13
C SER A 78 12.46 3.53 -13.01
N PRO A 79 13.76 3.30 -13.30
CA PRO A 79 14.75 3.11 -12.27
C PRO A 79 14.84 4.38 -11.43
N THR A 80 14.59 4.28 -10.13
CA THR A 80 14.75 5.42 -9.21
C THR A 80 16.05 5.30 -8.46
N VAL A 81 16.84 6.38 -8.44
CA VAL A 81 18.07 6.45 -7.63
C VAL A 81 17.67 6.30 -6.15
N PRO A 82 18.33 5.45 -5.35
CA PRO A 82 17.95 5.21 -3.95
C PRO A 82 17.99 6.49 -3.10
N LYS A 83 18.71 7.52 -3.55
CA LYS A 83 18.87 8.82 -2.89
C LYS A 83 18.28 9.95 -3.74
N LEU A 84 17.22 10.55 -3.23
CA LEU A 84 16.48 11.64 -3.84
C LEU A 84 17.01 13.00 -3.38
N THR A 85 16.93 14.00 -4.25
CA THR A 85 17.03 15.41 -3.82
C THR A 85 15.74 15.85 -3.14
N THR A 86 15.80 16.97 -2.40
CA THR A 86 14.58 17.57 -1.80
C THR A 86 13.53 17.95 -2.83
N GLN A 87 13.93 18.27 -4.07
CA GLN A 87 12.97 18.54 -5.15
C GLN A 87 12.27 17.25 -5.60
N GLN A 88 13.04 16.20 -5.93
CA GLN A 88 12.45 14.90 -6.33
C GLN A 88 11.54 14.31 -5.24
N ALA A 89 11.91 14.47 -3.97
CA ALA A 89 11.08 14.07 -2.85
C ALA A 89 9.78 14.88 -2.77
N ALA A 90 9.83 16.18 -3.06
CA ALA A 90 8.65 17.05 -3.13
C ALA A 90 7.71 16.60 -4.25
N ASP A 91 8.26 16.35 -5.44
CA ASP A 91 7.51 15.89 -6.60
C ASP A 91 6.79 14.56 -6.30
N LEU A 92 7.49 13.60 -5.66
CA LEU A 92 6.91 12.30 -5.27
C LEU A 92 5.87 12.38 -4.15
N LEU A 93 5.99 13.35 -3.24
CA LEU A 93 5.02 13.57 -2.16
C LEU A 93 3.85 14.47 -2.59
N GLY A 94 3.92 15.10 -3.77
CA GLY A 94 2.93 16.07 -4.22
C GLY A 94 2.88 17.32 -3.34
N VAL A 95 4.03 17.79 -2.83
CA VAL A 95 4.13 18.96 -1.95
C VAL A 95 5.23 19.92 -2.41
N SER A 96 5.26 21.13 -1.87
CA SER A 96 6.32 22.09 -2.19
C SER A 96 7.67 21.68 -1.59
N ARG A 97 8.79 22.01 -2.28
CA ARG A 97 10.14 21.77 -1.77
C ARG A 97 10.39 22.36 -0.36
N PRO A 98 9.94 23.59 -0.01
CA PRO A 98 10.07 24.10 1.36
C PRO A 98 9.39 23.21 2.41
N THR A 99 8.28 22.53 2.05
CA THR A 99 7.62 21.58 2.95
C THR A 99 8.52 20.40 3.25
N VAL A 100 9.17 19.82 2.23
CA VAL A 100 10.14 18.73 2.43
C VAL A 100 11.32 19.18 3.29
N VAL A 101 11.83 20.39 3.07
CA VAL A 101 12.91 20.95 3.90
C VAL A 101 12.47 21.05 5.36
N ARG A 102 11.26 21.55 5.62
CA ARG A 102 10.70 21.62 6.98
C ARG A 102 10.58 20.23 7.62
N LEU A 103 10.12 19.22 6.87
CA LEU A 103 10.02 17.84 7.35
C LEU A 103 11.40 17.24 7.67
N THR A 104 12.44 17.58 6.91
CA THR A 104 13.80 17.15 7.23
C THR A 104 14.37 17.88 8.44
N ASP A 105 14.03 19.15 8.62
CA ASP A 105 14.53 19.97 9.73
C ASP A 105 13.80 19.63 11.05
N SER A 106 12.53 19.21 11.00
CA SER A 106 11.78 18.70 12.16
C SER A 106 12.11 17.26 12.53
N GLY A 107 12.95 16.56 11.75
CA GLY A 107 13.29 15.15 11.96
C GLY A 107 12.22 14.15 11.52
N ASP A 108 11.07 14.62 11.01
CA ASP A 108 9.99 13.78 10.50
C ASP A 108 10.41 12.93 9.28
N LEU A 109 11.38 13.43 8.51
CA LEU A 109 11.92 12.76 7.33
C LEU A 109 13.45 12.67 7.42
N PRO A 110 14.01 11.45 7.57
CA PRO A 110 15.45 11.24 7.60
C PRO A 110 16.13 11.72 6.32
N PHE A 111 17.33 12.27 6.47
CA PHE A 111 18.17 12.67 5.34
C PHE A 111 19.65 12.49 5.66
N GLU A 112 20.44 12.33 4.61
CA GLU A 112 21.89 12.36 4.65
C GLU A 112 22.40 13.64 3.98
N ARG A 113 23.55 14.17 4.45
CA ARG A 113 24.26 15.22 3.73
C ARG A 113 25.31 14.61 2.81
N VAL A 114 25.21 14.93 1.52
CA VAL A 114 26.25 14.61 0.53
C VAL A 114 26.77 15.95 0.01
N GLY A 115 27.94 16.36 0.53
CA GLY A 115 28.43 17.72 0.38
C GLY A 115 27.48 18.73 1.02
N SER A 116 27.08 19.76 0.26
CA SER A 116 26.13 20.79 0.71
C SER A 116 24.66 20.42 0.55
N ARG A 117 24.36 19.30 -0.13
CA ARG A 117 22.98 18.94 -0.50
C ARG A 117 22.43 17.86 0.43
N ARG A 118 21.17 18.03 0.83
CA ARG A 118 20.38 16.99 1.51
C ARG A 118 19.96 15.92 0.50
N LYS A 119 20.11 14.66 0.88
CA LYS A 119 19.68 13.47 0.14
C LYS A 119 18.75 12.64 1.02
N ILE A 120 17.59 12.29 0.48
CA ILE A 120 16.56 11.53 1.19
C ILE A 120 16.52 10.13 0.58
N LEU A 121 16.58 9.09 1.40
CA LEU A 121 16.44 7.73 0.87
C LEU A 121 14.99 7.50 0.41
N LEU A 122 14.81 6.91 -0.77
CA LEU A 122 13.48 6.62 -1.31
C LEU A 122 12.65 5.77 -0.34
N LYS A 123 13.27 4.77 0.31
CA LYS A 123 12.60 3.91 1.30
C LYS A 123 11.99 4.73 2.44
N ASP A 124 12.72 5.72 2.95
CA ASP A 124 12.29 6.54 4.09
C ASP A 124 11.18 7.50 3.65
N LEU A 125 11.27 8.03 2.43
CA LEU A 125 10.22 8.84 1.83
C LEU A 125 8.90 8.05 1.67
N LEU A 126 8.99 6.81 1.18
CA LEU A 126 7.82 5.94 0.99
C LEU A 126 7.20 5.54 2.34
N ALA A 127 8.02 5.21 3.33
CA ALA A 127 7.57 4.93 4.69
C ALA A 127 6.86 6.13 5.31
N TYR A 128 7.43 7.34 5.18
CA TYR A 128 6.80 8.57 5.63
C TYR A 128 5.45 8.82 4.92
N ARG A 129 5.39 8.60 3.60
CA ARG A 129 4.16 8.77 2.82
C ARG A 129 3.05 7.85 3.31
N GLU A 130 3.37 6.59 3.57
CA GLU A 130 2.40 5.62 4.07
C GLU A 130 1.95 5.96 5.50
N ALA A 131 2.88 6.27 6.42
CA ALA A 131 2.53 6.71 7.76
C ALA A 131 1.67 7.99 7.77
N ARG A 132 1.93 8.93 6.85
CA ARG A 132 1.08 10.12 6.67
C ARG A 132 -0.33 9.76 6.20
N ARG A 133 -0.45 8.83 5.24
CA ARG A 133 -1.74 8.35 4.75
C ARG A 133 -2.54 7.65 5.85
N GLN A 134 -1.91 6.79 6.64
CA GLN A 134 -2.55 6.12 7.78
C GLN A 134 -3.06 7.12 8.82
N ARG A 135 -2.25 8.13 9.17
CA ARG A 135 -2.69 9.23 10.06
C ARG A 135 -3.88 10.02 9.49
N GLN A 136 -3.94 10.22 8.18
CA GLN A 136 -5.09 10.86 7.53
C GLN A 136 -6.35 9.99 7.63
N TYR A 137 -6.24 8.69 7.37
CA TYR A 137 -7.37 7.78 7.50
C TYR A 137 -7.87 7.67 8.94
N GLN A 138 -6.97 7.55 9.92
CA GLN A 138 -7.34 7.59 11.34
C GLN A 138 -8.05 8.89 11.69
N ALA A 139 -7.53 10.04 11.24
CA ALA A 139 -8.17 11.32 11.52
C ALA A 139 -9.59 11.42 10.95
N ILE A 140 -9.86 10.81 9.79
CA ILE A 140 -11.19 10.72 9.19
C ILE A 140 -12.08 9.77 10.00
N ALA A 141 -11.62 8.56 10.31
CA ALA A 141 -12.35 7.54 11.07
C ALA A 141 -12.72 8.02 12.49
N ASP A 142 -11.88 8.83 13.11
CA ASP A 142 -12.22 9.39 14.42
C ASP A 142 -13.22 10.55 14.34
N THR A 143 -13.43 11.11 13.15
CA THR A 143 -14.38 12.21 12.91
C THR A 143 -15.70 11.70 12.35
N SER A 144 -15.78 10.44 11.89
CA SER A 144 -17.07 9.78 11.63
C SER A 144 -17.78 9.59 12.96
N LEU A 145 -18.66 10.55 13.25
CA LEU A 145 -19.70 10.42 14.26
C LEU A 145 -20.82 9.60 13.61
N ASP A 146 -21.33 8.58 14.31
CA ASP A 146 -22.65 8.03 14.04
C ASP A 146 -23.66 9.13 14.40
N VAL A 147 -23.89 10.04 13.45
CA VAL A 147 -24.95 11.04 13.55
C VAL A 147 -26.23 10.33 13.11
N SER A 148 -27.12 10.05 14.05
CA SER A 148 -28.50 9.69 13.71
C SER A 148 -29.22 10.90 13.15
N ASP A 149 -30.07 10.72 12.15
CA ASP A 149 -30.83 11.79 11.50
C ASP A 149 -31.71 12.61 12.48
N ASP A 150 -31.96 12.09 13.69
CA ASP A 150 -32.74 12.73 14.76
C ASP A 150 -31.92 13.64 15.70
N GLU A 151 -30.60 13.77 15.54
CA GLU A 151 -29.79 14.66 16.39
C GLU A 151 -29.92 16.13 15.99
N ASP A 152 -30.13 17.01 16.98
CA ASP A 152 -30.13 18.47 16.79
C ASP A 152 -28.80 18.96 16.17
N PRO A 153 -28.83 19.59 14.97
CA PRO A 153 -27.64 20.09 14.29
C PRO A 153 -26.80 21.06 15.13
N ALA A 154 -27.39 21.79 16.07
CA ALA A 154 -26.65 22.68 16.97
C ALA A 154 -25.79 21.90 17.96
N ALA A 155 -26.32 20.80 18.50
CA ALA A 155 -25.61 19.91 19.42
C ALA A 155 -24.45 19.17 18.72
N VAL A 156 -24.67 18.70 17.49
CA VAL A 156 -23.63 18.05 16.65
C VAL A 156 -22.48 19.03 16.39
N ASN A 157 -22.78 20.28 16.05
CA ASN A 157 -21.77 21.29 15.78
C ASN A 157 -20.91 21.62 17.02
N GLU A 158 -21.53 21.75 18.19
CA GLU A 158 -20.78 22.00 19.43
C GLU A 158 -19.88 20.82 19.82
N ARG A 159 -20.34 19.58 19.58
CA ARG A 159 -19.54 18.37 19.78
C ARG A 159 -18.34 18.32 18.83
N LEU A 160 -18.56 18.60 17.54
CA LEU A 160 -17.48 18.68 16.54
C LEU A 160 -16.47 19.78 16.86
N LYS A 161 -16.90 20.95 17.35
CA LYS A 161 -16.00 22.03 17.79
C LYS A 161 -15.11 21.55 18.95
N ARG A 162 -15.67 20.84 19.94
CA ARG A 162 -14.91 20.27 21.06
C ARG A 162 -13.86 19.26 20.58
N ILE A 163 -14.24 18.33 19.70
CA ILE A 163 -13.33 17.32 19.14
C ILE A 163 -12.18 18.01 18.37
N ARG A 164 -12.49 19.01 17.53
CA ARG A 164 -11.47 19.78 16.78
C ARG A 164 -10.51 20.51 17.71
N ARG A 165 -11.00 21.08 18.82
CA ARG A 165 -10.19 21.79 19.81
C ARG A 165 -9.24 20.85 20.55
N GLN A 166 -9.74 19.73 21.05
CA GLN A 166 -8.92 18.71 21.73
C GLN A 166 -7.84 18.14 20.80
N ARG A 167 -8.16 17.92 19.52
CA ARG A 167 -7.17 17.45 18.53
C ARG A 167 -6.12 18.51 18.21
N ALA A 168 -6.50 19.78 18.14
CA ALA A 168 -5.54 20.87 17.95
C ALA A 168 -4.55 20.95 19.13
N GLU A 169 -5.03 20.70 20.35
CA GLU A 169 -4.19 20.62 21.56
C GLU A 169 -3.27 19.39 21.55
N GLN A 170 -3.79 18.21 21.19
CA GLN A 170 -2.96 16.99 21.03
C GLN A 170 -1.89 17.14 19.94
N ARG A 171 -2.21 17.80 18.81
CA ARG A 171 -1.23 18.10 17.75
C ARG A 171 -0.17 19.09 18.22
N ARG A 172 -0.52 20.08 19.05
CA ARG A 172 0.44 20.99 19.67
C ARG A 172 1.39 20.25 20.62
N GLN A 173 0.86 19.36 21.45
CA GLN A 173 1.66 18.56 22.39
C GLN A 173 2.58 17.56 21.67
N ALA A 174 2.10 16.91 20.61
CA ALA A 174 2.93 15.99 19.81
C ALA A 174 3.98 16.71 18.95
N ALA A 175 3.81 18.00 18.67
CA ALA A 175 4.74 18.80 17.87
C ALA A 175 5.86 19.49 18.69
N GLY A 176 5.90 19.31 20.01
CA GLY A 176 7.01 19.75 20.86
C GLY A 176 7.36 21.24 20.77
N LEU A 177 6.41 22.11 21.14
CA LEU A 177 6.67 23.50 21.57
C LEU A 177 6.41 23.62 23.07
#